data_AF-V2X739-F1
#
_entry.id   AF-V2X739-F1
#
_cell.length_a   1.000
_cell.length_b   1.000
_cell.length_c   1.000
_cell.angle_alpha   90.00
_cell.angle_beta   90.00
_cell.angle_gamma   90.00
#
_symmetry.space_group_name_H-M   'P 1'
#
loop_
_entity.id
_entity.type
_entity.pdbx_description
1 polymer ?
#
loop_
_entity_poly.entity_id
_entity_poly.type
_entity_poly.pdbx_seq_one_letter_code
_entity_poly.pdbx_strand_id
1 'polypeptide(L)'
;MQFNNLFFSTIVAAVSASSAYAALVTRQDSPTCGTTGDATLSDCRDLVNSQWSNLNYGNTCTFGVSTAYNPICHPGNCCVYVTVDTLSQDDVQNAARTIVNGCASGSTNTVNGVINVNSDARVCIGNGDACGDCFED
;
A
#
# COMPACT_ATOMS: atom_id res chain seq x y z
N MET A 1 -72.52 16.43 -27.38
CA MET A 1 -72.85 15.33 -26.45
C MET A 1 -71.70 14.33 -26.49
N GLN A 2 -71.07 14.06 -25.33
CA GLN A 2 -70.25 12.89 -24.93
C GLN A 2 -69.12 12.40 -25.90
N PHE A 3 -67.91 12.05 -25.47
CA PHE A 3 -67.58 11.04 -24.47
C PHE A 3 -66.19 11.23 -23.82
N ASN A 4 -66.13 10.70 -22.60
CA ASN A 4 -65.03 10.52 -21.65
C ASN A 4 -64.03 9.43 -22.11
N ASN A 5 -62.79 9.43 -21.57
CA ASN A 5 -61.99 8.28 -21.06
C ASN A 5 -60.51 8.70 -20.88
N LEU A 6 -59.96 8.78 -19.65
CA LEU A 6 -59.27 7.72 -18.87
C LEU A 6 -58.11 7.09 -19.69
N PHE A 7 -56.85 7.02 -19.28
CA PHE A 7 -56.25 6.51 -18.04
C PHE A 7 -54.77 6.95 -17.97
N PHE A 8 -54.25 7.36 -16.80
CA PHE A 8 -52.79 7.47 -16.58
C PHE A 8 -52.31 6.30 -15.72
N SER A 9 -51.49 5.43 -16.31
CA SER A 9 -50.87 4.27 -15.64
C SER A 9 -49.71 4.72 -14.75
N THR A 10 -49.76 4.34 -13.48
CA THR A 10 -48.66 4.47 -12.52
C THR A 10 -47.60 3.41 -12.78
N ILE A 11 -46.35 3.86 -12.93
CA ILE A 11 -45.17 3.03 -13.20
C ILE A 11 -44.72 2.39 -11.87
N VAL A 12 -44.56 1.06 -11.86
CA VAL A 12 -44.02 0.30 -10.73
C VAL A 12 -42.50 0.47 -10.68
N ALA A 13 -41.98 1.05 -9.60
CA ALA A 13 -40.54 1.12 -9.36
C ALA A 13 -40.02 -0.24 -8.88
N ALA A 14 -39.20 -0.90 -9.70
CA ALA A 14 -38.46 -2.09 -9.30
C ALA A 14 -37.28 -1.67 -8.40
N VAL A 15 -37.34 -2.05 -7.12
CA VAL A 15 -36.20 -1.95 -6.21
C VAL A 15 -35.21 -3.07 -6.53
N SER A 16 -34.12 -2.73 -7.20
CA SER A 16 -32.96 -3.60 -7.34
C SER A 16 -32.23 -3.68 -5.99
N ALA A 17 -32.39 -4.80 -5.28
CA ALA A 17 -31.55 -5.13 -4.15
C ALA A 17 -30.15 -5.48 -4.66
N SER A 18 -29.21 -4.54 -4.58
CA SER A 18 -27.80 -4.80 -4.83
C SER A 18 -27.25 -5.68 -3.70
N SER A 19 -27.06 -6.97 -3.99
CA SER A 19 -26.32 -7.89 -3.13
C SER A 19 -24.85 -7.46 -3.07
N ALA A 20 -24.50 -6.71 -2.03
CA ALA A 20 -23.12 -6.42 -1.70
C ALA A 20 -22.46 -7.69 -1.14
N TYR A 21 -21.90 -8.51 -2.02
CA TYR A 21 -20.78 -9.36 -1.66
C TYR A 21 -19.59 -8.44 -1.41
N ALA A 22 -19.49 -7.91 -0.19
CA ALA A 22 -18.24 -7.35 0.29
C ALA A 22 -17.27 -8.52 0.43
N ALA A 23 -16.48 -8.76 -0.62
CA ALA A 23 -15.26 -9.53 -0.51
C ALA A 23 -14.47 -8.95 0.66
N LEU A 24 -14.05 -9.81 1.59
CA LEU A 24 -13.12 -9.48 2.66
C LEU A 24 -11.78 -9.08 2.03
N VAL A 25 -11.69 -7.84 1.55
CA VAL A 25 -10.42 -7.18 1.27
C VAL A 25 -9.82 -6.90 2.63
N THR A 26 -8.70 -7.54 2.94
CA THR A 26 -7.85 -7.15 4.07
C THR A 26 -7.65 -5.65 3.98
N ARG A 27 -8.12 -4.91 5.00
CA ARG A 27 -7.94 -3.46 5.05
C ARG A 27 -6.44 -3.19 5.15
N GLN A 28 -5.79 -2.91 4.03
CA GLN A 28 -4.51 -2.21 4.04
C GLN A 28 -4.81 -0.80 4.54
N ASP A 29 -4.18 -0.40 5.65
CA ASP A 29 -4.31 0.95 6.17
C ASP A 29 -3.78 1.98 5.17
N SER A 30 -4.20 3.24 5.25
CA SER A 30 -3.58 4.30 4.44
C SER A 30 -2.11 4.47 4.87
N PRO A 31 -1.16 4.63 3.94
CA PRO A 31 0.24 4.80 4.31
C PRO A 31 0.47 6.14 5.04
N THR A 32 1.39 6.14 6.00
CA THR A 32 1.93 7.35 6.62
C THR A 32 3.20 7.76 5.88
N CYS A 33 3.22 8.99 5.36
CA CYS A 33 4.33 9.50 4.54
C CYS A 33 5.29 10.34 5.38
N GLY A 34 6.55 10.46 4.94
CA GLY A 34 7.53 11.34 5.60
C GLY A 34 8.13 10.80 6.89
N THR A 35 8.01 9.50 7.15
CA THR A 35 8.47 8.87 8.40
C THR A 35 9.95 8.47 8.36
N THR A 36 10.63 8.55 7.22
CA THR A 36 12.00 8.05 7.05
C THR A 36 12.77 8.76 5.93
N GLY A 37 14.00 8.33 5.65
CA GLY A 37 14.86 8.87 4.59
C GLY A 37 14.24 8.80 3.20
N ASP A 38 14.38 9.89 2.44
CA ASP A 38 13.83 10.06 1.09
C ASP A 38 14.48 9.11 0.05
N ALA A 39 13.68 8.19 -0.50
CA ALA A 39 14.07 7.37 -1.64
C ALA A 39 13.80 8.09 -2.97
N THR A 40 14.58 7.78 -4.01
CA THR A 40 14.34 8.33 -5.35
C THR A 40 13.04 7.75 -5.93
N LEU A 41 12.11 8.61 -6.37
CA LEU A 41 10.79 8.17 -6.83
C LEU A 41 10.86 7.26 -8.07
N SER A 42 11.75 7.54 -9.03
CA SER A 42 11.93 6.68 -10.22
C SER A 42 12.38 5.28 -9.82
N ASP A 43 13.38 5.20 -8.93
CA ASP A 43 13.92 3.92 -8.47
C ASP A 43 12.87 3.09 -7.75
N CYS A 44 12.03 3.73 -6.93
CA CYS A 44 10.94 3.03 -6.26
C CYS A 44 9.86 2.57 -7.23
N ARG A 45 9.53 3.36 -8.25
CA ARG A 45 8.60 2.93 -9.29
C ARG A 45 9.15 1.76 -10.09
N ASP A 46 10.42 1.77 -10.43
CA ASP A 46 11.08 0.68 -11.13
C ASP A 46 11.10 -0.58 -10.26
N LEU A 47 11.45 -0.44 -8.97
CA LEU A 47 11.45 -1.53 -8.01
C LEU A 47 10.07 -2.18 -7.89
N VAL A 48 9.02 -1.42 -7.56
CA VAL A 48 7.71 -2.00 -7.26
C VAL A 48 6.98 -2.55 -8.47
N ASN A 49 7.36 -2.13 -9.69
CA ASN A 49 6.83 -2.66 -10.94
C ASN A 49 7.70 -3.78 -11.55
N SER A 50 8.87 -4.05 -10.98
CA SER A 50 9.71 -5.18 -11.38
C SER A 50 9.16 -6.51 -10.88
N GLN A 51 9.61 -7.60 -11.49
CA GLN A 51 9.37 -8.94 -10.98
C GLN A 51 10.31 -9.19 -9.80
N TRP A 52 9.75 -9.37 -8.61
CA TRP A 52 10.51 -9.73 -7.43
C TRP A 52 10.73 -11.25 -7.42
N SER A 53 11.93 -11.66 -7.04
CA SER A 53 12.25 -13.06 -6.83
C SER A 53 13.11 -13.19 -5.58
N ASN A 54 12.69 -14.04 -4.64
CA ASN A 54 13.43 -14.39 -3.44
C ASN A 54 13.81 -13.17 -2.58
N LEU A 55 12.86 -12.70 -1.78
CA LEU A 55 13.13 -11.71 -0.73
C LEU A 55 14.23 -12.22 0.22
N ASN A 56 15.20 -11.36 0.52
CA ASN A 56 16.34 -11.70 1.37
C ASN A 56 16.19 -11.13 2.79
N TYR A 57 15.56 -11.90 3.67
CA TYR A 57 15.41 -11.53 5.09
C TYR A 57 16.69 -11.70 5.93
N GLY A 58 17.85 -11.99 5.32
CA GLY A 58 19.13 -12.03 6.02
C GLY A 58 19.72 -10.66 6.31
N ASN A 59 19.30 -9.62 5.59
CA ASN A 59 19.72 -8.25 5.84
C ASN A 59 18.81 -7.63 6.90
N THR A 60 19.38 -7.27 8.06
CA THR A 60 18.62 -6.79 9.21
C THR A 60 19.17 -5.49 9.76
N CYS A 61 18.30 -4.76 10.45
CA CYS A 61 18.66 -3.60 11.23
C CYS A 61 17.86 -3.58 12.53
N THR A 62 18.17 -2.62 13.41
CA THR A 62 17.49 -2.43 14.68
C THR A 62 16.68 -1.13 14.64
N PHE A 63 15.44 -1.18 15.13
CA PHE A 63 14.62 -0.01 15.43
C PHE A 63 14.16 -0.13 16.89
N GLY A 64 14.51 0.84 17.73
CA GLY A 64 14.38 0.69 19.18
C GLY A 64 15.04 -0.60 19.73
N VAL A 65 14.22 -1.53 20.23
CA VAL A 65 14.65 -2.86 20.74
C VAL A 65 14.30 -4.02 19.81
N SER A 66 13.72 -3.72 18.65
CA SER A 66 13.18 -4.69 17.70
C SER A 66 14.07 -4.81 16.46
N THR A 67 13.93 -5.93 15.76
CA THR A 67 14.63 -6.19 14.49
C THR A 67 13.71 -5.90 13.32
N ALA A 68 14.20 -5.15 12.34
CA ALA A 68 13.59 -5.02 11.04
C ALA A 68 14.47 -5.68 9.98
N TYR A 69 13.85 -5.99 8.84
CA TYR A 69 14.46 -6.69 7.73
C TYR A 69 14.45 -5.78 6.50
N ASN A 70 15.49 -5.86 5.69
CA ASN A 70 15.58 -5.24 4.37
C ASN A 70 15.58 -6.36 3.31
N PRO A 71 14.38 -6.85 2.92
CA PRO A 71 14.29 -7.96 1.98
C PRO A 71 14.72 -7.63 0.56
N ILE A 72 14.64 -6.36 0.16
CA ILE A 72 14.94 -5.94 -1.21
C ILE A 72 15.27 -4.45 -1.31
N CYS A 73 16.26 -4.13 -2.13
CA CYS A 73 16.61 -2.78 -2.55
C CYS A 73 16.80 -2.70 -4.06
N HIS A 74 16.38 -1.59 -4.63
CA HIS A 74 16.86 -1.13 -5.92
C HIS A 74 18.32 -0.65 -5.78
N PRO A 75 19.20 -0.93 -6.76
CA PRO A 75 20.61 -0.51 -6.73
C PRO A 75 20.84 1.01 -6.74
N GLY A 76 19.80 1.81 -7.02
CA GLY A 76 19.84 3.27 -6.94
C GLY A 76 19.69 3.75 -5.50
N ASN A 77 18.46 4.06 -5.10
CA ASN A 77 18.18 4.57 -3.77
C ASN A 77 16.74 4.29 -3.30
N CYS A 78 16.27 3.05 -3.43
CA CYS A 78 14.95 2.65 -2.92
C CYS A 78 15.02 1.28 -2.27
N CYS A 79 14.69 1.22 -0.99
CA CYS A 79 14.68 -0.01 -0.21
C CYS A 79 13.33 -0.23 0.43
N VAL A 80 12.94 -1.50 0.52
CA VAL A 80 11.75 -1.92 1.25
C VAL A 80 12.21 -2.54 2.56
N TYR A 81 11.57 -2.13 3.64
CA TYR A 81 11.82 -2.62 4.99
C TYR A 81 10.56 -3.24 5.56
N VAL A 82 10.72 -4.28 6.38
CA VAL A 82 9.59 -4.94 7.05
C VAL A 82 9.90 -5.29 8.50
N THR A 83 8.88 -5.40 9.33
CA THR A 83 9.04 -5.77 10.75
C THR A 83 9.02 -7.28 11.00
N VAL A 84 8.59 -8.07 10.02
CA VAL A 84 8.52 -9.54 10.12
C VAL A 84 8.99 -10.19 8.82
N ASP A 85 9.57 -11.38 8.91
CA ASP A 85 10.05 -12.19 7.77
C ASP A 85 9.00 -13.18 7.23
N THR A 86 7.80 -13.16 7.79
CA THR A 86 6.71 -14.09 7.47
C THR A 86 5.72 -13.57 6.42
N LEU A 87 5.84 -12.30 6.01
CA LEU A 87 4.98 -11.74 4.96
C LEU A 87 5.24 -12.41 3.62
N SER A 88 4.17 -12.65 2.87
CA SER A 88 4.29 -13.13 1.49
C SER A 88 4.92 -12.05 0.61
N GLN A 89 5.62 -12.46 -0.44
CA GLN A 89 6.20 -11.52 -1.41
C GLN A 89 5.14 -10.58 -1.99
N ASP A 90 3.94 -11.10 -2.28
CA ASP A 90 2.84 -10.33 -2.83
C ASP A 90 2.33 -9.27 -1.84
N ASP A 91 2.25 -9.58 -0.54
CA ASP A 91 1.86 -8.61 0.48
C ASP A 91 2.87 -7.47 0.59
N VAL A 92 4.16 -7.80 0.64
CA VAL A 92 5.24 -6.80 0.70
C VAL A 92 5.24 -5.92 -0.55
N GLN A 93 5.08 -6.52 -1.74
CA GLN A 93 5.06 -5.78 -3.00
C GLN A 93 3.81 -4.89 -3.12
N ASN A 94 2.64 -5.38 -2.75
CA ASN A 94 1.41 -4.59 -2.78
C ASN A 94 1.44 -3.44 -1.77
N ALA A 95 1.96 -3.67 -0.56
CA ALA A 95 2.18 -2.63 0.43
C ALA A 95 3.15 -1.55 -0.08
N ALA A 96 4.27 -1.97 -0.66
CA ALA A 96 5.24 -1.06 -1.28
C ALA A 96 4.61 -0.24 -2.41
N ARG A 97 3.82 -0.85 -3.30
CA ARG A 97 3.08 -0.14 -4.36
C ARG A 97 2.10 0.88 -3.79
N THR A 98 1.38 0.54 -2.72
CA THR A 98 0.48 1.47 -2.05
C THR A 98 1.23 2.68 -1.49
N ILE A 99 2.40 2.49 -0.87
CA ILE A 99 3.24 3.60 -0.40
C ILE A 99 3.72 4.45 -1.58
N VAL A 100 4.25 3.84 -2.65
CA VAL A 100 4.72 4.60 -3.83
C VAL A 100 3.61 5.44 -4.45
N ASN A 101 2.38 4.92 -4.50
CA ASN A 101 1.26 5.64 -5.09
C ASN A 101 0.65 6.69 -4.14
N GLY A 102 0.72 6.47 -2.82
CA GLY A 102 0.13 7.34 -1.81
C GLY A 102 1.05 8.44 -1.28
N CYS A 103 2.37 8.18 -1.26
CA CYS A 103 3.37 9.03 -0.62
C CYS A 103 4.40 9.64 -1.57
N ALA A 104 4.27 9.40 -2.88
CA ALA A 104 5.17 10.02 -3.86
C ALA A 104 5.04 11.55 -3.85
N SER A 105 6.16 12.23 -3.66
CA SER A 105 6.27 13.68 -3.73
C SER A 105 6.84 14.11 -5.09
N GLY A 106 5.99 14.66 -5.94
CA GLY A 106 6.40 15.16 -7.26
C GLY A 106 7.28 16.42 -7.21
N SER A 107 7.24 17.19 -6.11
CA SER A 107 8.04 18.40 -5.95
C SER A 107 9.50 18.12 -5.57
N THR A 108 9.73 17.04 -4.82
CA THR A 108 11.07 16.60 -4.40
C THR A 108 11.60 15.45 -5.26
N ASN A 109 10.74 14.82 -6.07
CA ASN A 109 11.04 13.58 -6.80
C ASN A 109 11.48 12.44 -5.86
N THR A 110 10.91 12.42 -4.67
CA THR A 110 11.19 11.43 -3.63
C THR A 110 9.94 10.71 -3.17
N VAL A 111 10.13 9.59 -2.47
CA VAL A 111 9.07 8.88 -1.76
C VAL A 111 9.62 8.24 -0.51
N ASN A 112 8.83 8.26 0.55
CA ASN A 112 9.06 7.51 1.77
C ASN A 112 7.72 7.28 2.46
N GLY A 113 7.67 6.26 3.31
CA GLY A 113 6.50 6.05 4.15
C GLY A 113 6.37 4.62 4.63
N VAL A 114 5.40 4.42 5.50
CA VAL A 114 5.13 3.16 6.19
C VAL A 114 3.65 2.84 6.13
N ILE A 115 3.33 1.55 6.04
CA ILE A 115 1.95 1.05 6.04
C ILE A 115 1.86 -0.18 6.93
N ASN A 116 0.77 -0.29 7.67
CA ASN A 116 0.44 -1.48 8.42
C ASN A 116 -0.24 -2.47 7.47
N VAL A 117 0.34 -3.67 7.34
CA VAL A 117 -0.25 -4.76 6.54
C VAL A 117 -1.24 -5.55 7.38
N ASN A 118 -0.93 -5.72 8.67
CA ASN A 118 -1.80 -6.27 9.70
C ASN A 118 -1.38 -5.74 11.08
N SER A 119 -1.96 -6.27 12.16
CA SER A 119 -1.69 -5.82 13.54
C SER A 119 -0.22 -5.93 13.97
N ASP A 120 0.55 -6.86 13.39
CA ASP A 120 1.90 -7.21 13.83
C ASP A 120 2.97 -6.91 12.76
N ALA A 121 2.56 -6.56 11.54
CA ALA A 121 3.44 -6.40 10.39
C ALA A 121 3.31 -5.02 9.74
N ARG A 122 4.43 -4.33 9.61
CA ARG A 122 4.57 -3.06 8.90
C ARG A 122 5.53 -3.22 7.73
N VAL A 123 5.24 -2.51 6.64
CA VAL A 123 6.12 -2.38 5.48
C VAL A 123 6.45 -0.91 5.32
N CYS A 124 7.72 -0.59 5.05
CA CYS A 124 8.20 0.77 4.85
C CYS A 124 9.00 0.87 3.54
N ILE A 125 8.96 2.04 2.91
CA ILE A 125 9.86 2.44 1.83
C ILE A 125 10.69 3.62 2.28
N GLY A 126 11.99 3.54 2.04
CA GLY A 126 12.93 4.63 2.25
C GLY A 126 14.24 4.42 1.50
N ASN A 127 15.19 5.33 1.70
CA ASN A 127 16.54 5.21 1.14
C ASN A 127 17.33 4.02 1.75
N GLY A 128 18.57 3.82 1.33
CA GLY A 128 19.43 2.72 1.84
C GLY A 128 19.72 2.76 3.34
N ASP A 129 19.56 3.92 3.98
CA ASP A 129 19.88 4.16 5.39
C ASP A 129 18.62 4.27 6.29
N ALA A 130 17.43 4.17 5.70
CA ALA A 130 16.13 4.43 6.33
C ALA A 130 15.64 3.37 7.35
N CYS A 131 16.38 2.28 7.52
CA CYS A 131 15.88 1.07 8.18
C CYS A 131 15.43 1.28 9.64
N GLY A 132 16.19 2.05 10.42
CA GLY A 132 15.85 2.38 11.81
C GLY A 132 14.64 3.32 11.87
N ASP A 133 14.77 4.47 11.21
CA ASP A 133 13.77 5.55 11.20
C ASP A 133 12.39 5.09 10.68
N CYS A 134 12.36 4.10 9.78
CA CYS A 134 11.15 3.56 9.16
C CYS A 134 10.04 3.16 10.14
N PHE A 135 10.39 2.82 11.38
CA PHE A 135 9.45 2.25 12.35
C PHE A 135 9.45 2.94 13.72
N GLU A 136 10.18 4.05 13.88
CA GLU A 136 10.39 4.75 15.17
C GLU A 136 9.29 5.75 15.59
N ASP A 137 8.09 5.69 14.97
CA ASP A 137 6.91 6.47 15.37
C ASP A 137 6.41 6.22 16.81
#